data_AF-A0A0E9M1G7-F1
#
_entry.id   AF-A0A0E9M1G7-F1
#
_cell.length_a   1.000
_cell.length_b   1.000
_cell.length_c   1.000
_cell.angle_alpha   90.00
_cell.angle_beta   90.00
_cell.angle_gamma   90.00
#
_symmetry.space_group_name_H-M   'P 1'
#
loop_
_entity.id
_entity.type
_entity.pdbx_description
1 polymer ?
#
loop_
_entity_poly.entity_id
_entity_poly.type
_entity_poly.pdbx_seq_one_letter_code
_entity_poly.pdbx_strand_id
1 'polypeptide(L)'
;MDKLVGILKWVLLLGYFPVMLAFVSVSHQSVVCSDVNVIVSDSAQARFVSAEDVRKSILDAYPDLLGGPVAQINFDEMEAFVNEHSAIRSTQVYNSGSGVLNVKVAQHEPL
;
A
#
# COMPACT_ATOMS: atom_id res chain seq x y z
N MET A 1 13.27 -42.19 -29.26
CA MET A 1 12.22 -41.36 -28.62
C MET A 1 12.78 -40.56 -27.43
N ASP A 2 13.88 -40.98 -26.81
CA ASP A 2 14.39 -40.39 -25.55
C ASP A 2 14.91 -38.95 -25.68
N LYS A 3 15.49 -38.59 -26.83
CA LYS A 3 15.95 -37.21 -27.10
C LYS A 3 14.79 -36.21 -27.15
N LEU A 4 13.66 -36.61 -27.71
CA LEU A 4 12.44 -35.80 -27.79
C LEU A 4 11.82 -35.58 -26.40
N VAL A 5 11.82 -36.63 -25.57
CA VAL A 5 11.35 -36.55 -24.18
C VAL A 5 12.27 -35.64 -23.34
N GLY A 6 13.58 -35.68 -23.57
CA GLY A 6 14.54 -34.79 -22.92
C GLY A 6 14.32 -33.31 -23.27
N ILE A 7 14.12 -33.02 -24.56
CA ILE A 7 13.84 -31.66 -25.04
C ILE A 7 12.51 -31.14 -24.48
N LEU A 8 11.46 -31.98 -24.46
CA LEU A 8 10.16 -31.60 -23.91
C LEU A 8 10.23 -31.25 -22.42
N LYS A 9 11.01 -31.99 -21.63
CA LYS A 9 11.23 -31.68 -20.20
C LYS A 9 11.92 -30.34 -20.00
N TRP A 10 12.93 -30.02 -20.82
CA TRP A 10 13.62 -28.74 -20.75
C TRP A 10 12.72 -27.58 -21.18
N VAL A 11 11.92 -27.75 -22.22
CA VAL A 11 10.94 -26.75 -22.65
C VAL A 11 9.88 -26.52 -21.58
N LEU A 12 9.36 -27.58 -20.96
CA LEU A 12 8.40 -27.46 -19.86
C LEU A 12 9.01 -26.69 -18.67
N LEU A 13 10.24 -27.01 -18.30
CA LEU A 13 10.91 -26.39 -17.16
C LEU A 13 11.26 -24.91 -17.43
N LEU A 14 11.78 -24.60 -18.62
CA LEU A 14 12.08 -23.24 -19.05
C LEU A 14 10.83 -22.41 -19.34
N GLY A 15 9.73 -23.02 -19.78
CA GLY A 15 8.47 -22.34 -20.05
C GLY A 15 7.62 -22.11 -18.80
N TYR A 16 7.73 -22.99 -17.80
CA TYR A 16 6.94 -22.90 -16.56
C TYR A 16 7.30 -21.66 -15.73
N PHE A 17 8.60 -21.37 -15.57
CA PHE A 17 9.06 -20.23 -14.76
C PHE A 17 8.55 -18.87 -15.26
N PRO A 18 8.68 -18.52 -16.56
CA PRO A 18 8.15 -17.28 -17.10
C PRO A 18 6.63 -17.15 -16.95
N VAL A 19 5.90 -18.26 -17.14
CA VAL A 19 4.43 -18.27 -17.01
C VAL A 19 4.01 -17.99 -15.57
N MET A 20 4.67 -18.62 -14.60
CA MET A 20 4.43 -18.35 -13.17
C MET A 20 4.72 -16.89 -12.80
N LEU A 21 5.86 -16.35 -13.26
CA LEU A 21 6.22 -14.95 -12.99
C LEU A 21 5.22 -13.96 -13.61
N ALA A 22 4.79 -14.21 -14.85
CA ALA A 22 3.79 -13.39 -15.52
C ALA A 22 2.44 -13.40 -14.76
N PHE A 23 2.00 -14.57 -14.30
CA PHE A 23 0.76 -14.69 -13.53
C PHE A 23 0.82 -13.89 -12.22
N VAL A 24 1.93 -13.98 -11.48
CA VAL A 24 2.13 -13.22 -10.24
C VAL A 24 2.09 -11.71 -10.51
N SER A 25 2.74 -11.25 -11.58
CA SER A 25 2.75 -9.82 -11.95
C SER A 25 1.34 -9.29 -12.24
N VAL A 26 0.51 -10.06 -12.94
CA VAL A 26 -0.87 -9.67 -13.28
C VAL A 26 -1.74 -9.61 -12.02
N SER A 27 -1.64 -10.59 -11.13
CA SER A 27 -2.37 -10.55 -9.86
C SER A 27 -1.96 -9.35 -9.00
N HIS A 28 -0.68 -9.00 -8.96
CA HIS A 28 -0.19 -7.88 -8.14
C HIS A 28 -0.62 -6.50 -8.68
N GLN A 29 -0.74 -6.34 -10.00
CA GLN A 29 -1.24 -5.11 -10.62
C GLN A 29 -2.74 -4.87 -10.40
N SER A 30 -3.50 -5.93 -10.14
CA SER A 30 -4.96 -5.85 -9.95
C SER A 30 -5.39 -5.45 -8.53
N VAL A 31 -4.44 -5.24 -7.62
CA VAL A 31 -4.77 -4.87 -6.23
C VAL A 31 -5.28 -3.43 -6.18
N VAL A 32 -6.57 -3.30 -5.84
CA VAL A 32 -7.22 -2.02 -5.58
C VAL A 32 -7.12 -1.65 -4.10
N CYS A 33 -7.16 -0.35 -3.82
CA CYS A 33 -7.25 0.14 -2.46
C CYS A 33 -8.65 -0.13 -1.93
N SER A 34 -8.78 -1.08 -1.02
CA SER A 34 -10.07 -1.53 -0.47
C SER A 34 -10.45 -0.77 0.80
N ASP A 35 -9.48 -0.33 1.59
CA ASP A 35 -9.71 0.41 2.82
C ASP A 35 -8.49 1.25 3.21
N VAL A 36 -8.73 2.27 4.05
CA VAL A 36 -7.72 3.14 4.65
C VAL A 36 -7.76 3.00 6.15
N ASN A 37 -6.71 2.40 6.70
CA ASN A 37 -6.50 2.19 8.12
C ASN A 37 -5.51 3.24 8.66
N VAL A 38 -5.95 4.06 9.61
CA VAL A 38 -5.13 5.09 10.23
C VAL A 38 -4.80 4.71 11.66
N ILE A 39 -3.51 4.73 12.00
CA ILE A 39 -2.99 4.40 13.33
C ILE A 39 -2.23 5.61 13.86
N VAL A 40 -2.62 6.09 15.04
CA VAL A 40 -1.94 7.18 15.74
C VAL A 40 -1.15 6.60 16.91
N SER A 41 0.18 6.68 16.83
CA SER A 41 1.08 5.98 17.77
C SER A 41 0.92 6.41 19.23
N ASP A 42 0.64 7.70 19.47
CA ASP A 42 0.58 8.29 20.82
C ASP A 42 -0.83 8.69 21.27
N SER A 43 -1.86 8.04 20.71
CA SER A 43 -3.27 8.39 20.98
C SER A 43 -3.68 8.38 22.47
N ALA A 44 -2.92 7.71 23.34
CA ALA A 44 -3.15 7.66 24.78
C ALA A 44 -2.58 8.88 25.56
N GLN A 45 -1.59 9.59 25.01
CA GLN A 45 -0.89 10.68 25.71
C GLN A 45 -1.24 12.06 25.13
N ALA A 46 -1.38 12.14 23.81
CA ALA A 46 -1.66 13.36 23.08
C ALA A 46 -2.82 13.11 22.10
N ARG A 47 -3.96 13.77 22.32
CA ARG A 47 -5.14 13.70 21.43
C ARG A 47 -5.27 14.97 20.60
N PHE A 48 -4.17 15.46 20.02
CA PHE A 48 -4.22 16.64 19.15
C PHE A 48 -4.87 16.30 17.80
N VAL A 49 -4.72 15.06 17.35
CA VAL A 49 -5.26 14.56 16.09
C VAL A 49 -5.91 13.20 16.32
N SER A 50 -7.11 12.99 15.77
CA SER A 50 -7.78 11.68 15.79
C SER A 50 -7.51 10.90 14.50
N ALA A 51 -7.51 9.57 14.60
CA ALA A 51 -7.38 8.69 13.43
C ALA A 51 -8.52 8.92 12.42
N GLU A 52 -9.73 9.21 12.90
CA GLU A 52 -10.90 9.47 12.06
C GLU A 52 -10.76 10.78 11.27
N ASP A 53 -10.26 11.84 11.90
CA ASP A 53 -10.06 13.14 11.25
C ASP A 53 -9.02 13.04 10.14
N VAL A 54 -7.90 12.34 10.39
CA VAL A 54 -6.86 12.10 9.36
C VAL A 54 -7.42 11.25 8.23
N ARG A 55 -8.15 10.18 8.56
CA ARG A 55 -8.78 9.32 7.55
C ARG A 55 -9.72 10.13 6.66
N LYS A 56 -10.54 10.98 7.27
CA LYS A 56 -11.46 11.85 6.54
C LYS A 56 -10.71 12.86 5.67
N SER A 57 -9.68 13.52 6.21
CA SER A 57 -8.87 14.47 5.46
C SER A 57 -8.21 13.85 4.23
N ILE A 58 -7.75 12.59 4.33
CA ILE A 58 -7.18 11.84 3.21
C ILE A 58 -8.26 11.52 2.17
N LEU A 59 -9.42 11.03 2.58
CA LEU A 59 -10.51 10.69 1.66
C LEU A 59 -11.11 11.92 0.98
N ASP A 60 -11.11 13.08 1.65
CA ASP A 60 -11.57 14.35 1.08
C ASP A 60 -10.57 14.89 0.03
N ALA A 61 -9.27 14.71 0.26
CA ALA A 61 -8.22 15.11 -0.69
C ALA A 61 -8.05 14.14 -1.87
N TYR A 62 -8.30 12.84 -1.65
CA TYR A 62 -8.16 11.78 -2.64
C TYR A 62 -9.48 11.00 -2.80
N PRO A 63 -10.48 11.57 -3.50
CA PRO A 63 -11.81 10.96 -3.61
C PRO A 63 -11.80 9.62 -4.37
N ASP A 64 -10.87 9.46 -5.32
CA ASP A 64 -10.71 8.22 -6.11
C ASP A 64 -9.77 7.20 -5.45
N LEU A 65 -9.36 7.43 -4.20
CA LEU A 65 -8.44 6.56 -3.49
C LEU A 65 -9.05 5.17 -3.27
N LEU A 66 -10.29 5.11 -2.78
CA LEU A 66 -10.99 3.84 -2.54
C LEU A 66 -11.50 3.27 -3.86
N GLY A 67 -11.17 2.00 -4.13
CA GLY A 67 -11.45 1.33 -5.39
C GLY A 67 -10.44 1.64 -6.50
N GLY A 68 -9.54 2.61 -6.29
CA GLY A 68 -8.46 2.93 -7.22
C GLY A 68 -7.31 1.91 -7.20
N PRO A 69 -6.51 1.81 -8.28
CA PRO A 69 -5.34 0.92 -8.31
C PRO A 69 -4.28 1.40 -7.31
N VAL A 70 -3.81 0.52 -6.41
CA VAL A 70 -2.78 0.87 -5.43
C VAL A 70 -1.48 1.33 -6.10
N ALA A 71 -1.17 0.78 -7.28
CA ALA A 71 0.02 1.11 -8.05
C ALA A 71 0.06 2.57 -8.55
N GLN A 72 -1.07 3.29 -8.54
CA GLN A 72 -1.13 4.70 -8.94
C GLN A 72 -1.00 5.66 -7.74
N ILE A 73 -1.03 5.16 -6.51
CA ILE A 73 -0.92 5.98 -5.30
C ILE A 73 0.54 6.41 -5.12
N ASN A 74 0.78 7.72 -5.08
CA ASN A 74 2.07 8.27 -4.70
C ASN A 74 2.14 8.37 -3.17
N PHE A 75 2.81 7.41 -2.52
CA PHE A 75 2.93 7.37 -1.06
C PHE A 75 3.69 8.57 -0.50
N ASP A 76 4.72 9.04 -1.19
CA ASP A 76 5.55 10.18 -0.74
C ASP A 76 4.73 11.49 -0.73
N GLU A 77 3.92 11.72 -1.77
CA GLU A 77 3.01 12.87 -1.82
C GLU A 77 1.94 12.80 -0.72
N MET A 78 1.40 11.60 -0.48
CA MET A 78 0.37 11.41 0.54
C MET A 78 0.95 11.60 1.96
N GLU A 79 2.18 11.15 2.21
CA GLU A 79 2.91 11.44 3.45
C GLU A 79 3.16 12.93 3.63
N ALA A 80 3.60 13.62 2.57
CA ALA A 80 3.83 15.06 2.61
C ALA A 80 2.54 15.82 2.94
N PHE A 81 1.42 15.48 2.30
CA PHE A 81 0.11 16.07 2.56
C PHE A 81 -0.30 15.93 4.04
N VAL A 82 -0.17 14.73 4.61
CA VAL A 82 -0.54 14.51 6.02
C VAL A 82 0.43 15.25 6.96
N ASN A 83 1.71 15.35 6.62
CA ASN A 83 2.71 16.08 7.40
C ASN A 83 2.53 17.61 7.39
N GLU A 84 1.73 18.19 6.49
CA GLU A 84 1.41 19.62 6.53
C GLU A 84 0.62 20.03 7.78
N HIS A 85 -0.05 19.07 8.43
CA HIS A 85 -0.79 19.33 9.65
C HIS A 85 0.16 19.60 10.83
N SER A 86 0.07 20.78 11.45
CA SER A 86 1.02 21.27 12.46
C SER A 86 1.18 20.40 13.71
N ALA A 87 0.17 19.60 14.05
CA ALA A 87 0.23 18.64 15.17
C ALA A 87 0.93 17.31 14.82
N ILE A 88 1.24 17.07 13.56
CA ILE A 88 1.86 15.84 13.06
C ILE A 88 3.36 16.06 12.91
N ARG A 89 4.15 15.20 13.58
CA ARG A 89 5.61 15.23 13.50
C ARG A 89 6.11 14.45 12.28
N SER A 90 5.52 13.29 12.04
CA SER A 90 5.89 12.43 10.92
C SER A 90 4.78 11.44 10.59
N THR A 91 4.64 11.12 9.32
CA THR A 91 3.69 10.16 8.78
C THR A 91 4.42 9.09 7.98
N GLN A 92 3.94 7.86 8.06
CA GLN A 92 4.36 6.75 7.19
C GLN A 92 3.14 6.15 6.53
N VAL A 93 3.16 6.03 5.21
CA VAL A 93 2.08 5.47 4.40
C VAL A 93 2.60 4.24 3.68
N TYR A 94 1.91 3.11 3.81
CA TYR A 94 2.28 1.88 3.12
C TYR A 94 1.08 0.97 2.84
N ASN A 95 1.18 0.17 1.78
CA ASN A 95 0.16 -0.85 1.46
C ASN A 95 0.51 -2.21 2.09
N SER A 96 -0.52 -2.95 2.52
CA SER A 96 -0.38 -4.28 3.15
C SER A 96 -0.38 -5.47 2.17
N GLY A 97 -0.39 -5.23 0.86
CA GLY A 97 -0.48 -6.25 -0.19
C GLY A 97 -1.90 -6.77 -0.43
N SER A 98 -2.79 -6.68 0.56
CA SER A 98 -4.22 -7.02 0.43
C SER A 98 -5.11 -5.87 -0.04
N GLY A 99 -4.52 -4.73 -0.40
CA GLY A 99 -5.26 -3.53 -0.79
C GLY A 99 -5.62 -2.61 0.37
N VAL A 100 -5.25 -2.93 1.62
CA VAL A 100 -5.46 -2.00 2.75
C VAL A 100 -4.28 -1.04 2.85
N LEU A 101 -4.57 0.25 2.75
CA LEU A 101 -3.63 1.36 2.91
C LEU A 101 -3.49 1.69 4.39
N ASN A 102 -2.28 1.61 4.91
CA ASN A 102 -1.98 1.89 6.31
C ASN A 102 -1.27 3.23 6.42
N VAL A 103 -1.79 4.10 7.28
CA VAL A 103 -1.26 5.43 7.55
C VAL A 103 -0.90 5.49 9.03
N LYS A 104 0.39 5.53 9.34
CA LYS A 104 0.88 5.70 10.70
C LYS A 104 1.26 7.14 10.94
N VAL A 105 0.68 7.74 11.96
CA VAL A 105 0.89 9.14 12.33
C VAL A 105 1.56 9.21 13.70
N ALA A 106 2.68 9.92 13.78
CA ALA A 106 3.33 10.30 15.03
C ALA A 106 3.07 11.78 15.32
N GLN A 107 2.68 12.09 16.56
CA GLN A 107 2.41 13.46 17.00
C GLN A 107 3.64 14.06 17.70
N HIS A 108 3.62 15.38 17.87
CA HIS A 108 4.59 16.04 18.74
C HIS A 108 4.34 15.67 20.21
N GLU A 109 5.44 15.51 20.97
CA GLU A 109 5.35 15.36 22.42
C GLU A 109 4.91 16.70 23.05
N PRO A 110 3.99 16.68 24.02
CA PRO A 110 3.63 17.88 24.76
C PRO A 110 4.84 18.33 25.59
N LEU A 111 5.21 19.62 25.47
CA LEU A 111 6.23 20.28 26.30
C LEU A 111 5.75 20.52 27.73
#